data_AF-A0A812LK93-F1
#
_entry.id   AF-A0A812LK93-F1
#
_cell.length_a   1.000
_cell.length_b   1.000
_cell.length_c   1.000
_cell.angle_alpha   90.00
_cell.angle_beta   90.00
_cell.angle_gamma   90.00
#
_symmetry.space_group_name_H-M   'P 1'
#
loop_
_entity.id
_entity.type
_entity.pdbx_description
1 polymer ?
#
loop_
_entity_poly.entity_id
_entity_poly.type
_entity_poly.pdbx_seq_one_letter_code
_entity_poly.pdbx_strand_id
1 'polypeptide(L)'
;MDALYRFPAEDARWQQHLHEEGFVVLAGVLSPEEVDVGKDLLWTDLEAAYGISRESPESWKKWPLSKTGLNTMITQDPGAWYVRACPGIKNAFAEIWQSSELIVSMDALIIWRPWWLDATWLPCTEGLHLDQNPFSKPDLETVQGMVPLMHVTAATGGLEVVPRSHTAEAKAQLCQDFPHLRSCGDWCPLFRRYEDAMLLHAEPGDLVLWDSRTIHGGRVGNGHIGQVDAVPQTVNLARLSVTVAMVPRERAAPEVLEARRQGFMKGRTFNHSPHEAGSSSGTLASRSQKHHSLTELSESQLALL
;
A
#
# COMPACT_ATOMS: atom_id res chain seq x y z
N MET A 1 15.09 -4.89 19.24
CA MET A 1 14.22 -3.97 20.00
C MET A 1 12.90 -4.01 19.29
N ASP A 2 11.85 -4.50 19.94
CA ASP A 2 10.50 -4.40 19.37
C ASP A 2 10.20 -2.91 19.18
N ALA A 3 9.83 -2.53 17.96
CA ALA A 3 9.46 -1.15 17.68
C ALA A 3 8.23 -0.79 18.51
N LEU A 4 8.20 0.41 19.11
CA LEU A 4 7.09 0.87 19.96
C LEU A 4 5.74 0.98 19.25
N TYR A 5 5.72 0.77 17.94
CA TYR A 5 4.55 0.81 17.05
C TYR A 5 4.18 -0.55 16.43
N ARG A 6 4.95 -1.62 16.74
CA ARG A 6 4.72 -2.96 16.18
C ARG A 6 4.10 -3.88 17.22
N PHE A 7 2.88 -4.34 16.95
CA PHE A 7 2.08 -5.13 17.90
C PHE A 7 1.66 -6.46 17.27
N PRO A 8 1.59 -7.56 18.03
CA PRO A 8 0.81 -8.73 17.62
C PRO A 8 -0.65 -8.34 17.33
N ALA A 9 -1.29 -9.02 16.36
CA ALA A 9 -2.66 -8.68 15.97
C ALA A 9 -3.68 -8.87 17.10
N GLU A 10 -3.41 -9.79 18.02
CA GLU A 10 -4.19 -10.08 19.23
C GLU A 10 -4.02 -9.05 20.37
N ASP A 11 -3.03 -8.15 20.27
CA ASP A 11 -2.77 -7.15 21.31
C ASP A 11 -3.69 -5.94 21.15
N ALA A 12 -4.76 -5.88 21.94
CA ALA A 12 -5.75 -4.80 21.89
C ALA A 12 -5.19 -3.36 21.97
N ARG A 13 -3.95 -3.17 22.44
CA ARG A 13 -3.30 -1.85 22.48
C ARG A 13 -3.03 -1.25 21.10
N TRP A 14 -2.99 -2.07 20.05
CA TRP A 14 -2.70 -1.58 18.70
C TRP A 14 -3.78 -0.60 18.19
N GLN A 15 -5.04 -0.79 18.57
CA GLN A 15 -6.14 0.10 18.18
C GLN A 15 -5.98 1.48 18.82
N GLN A 16 -5.62 1.51 20.10
CA GLN A 16 -5.32 2.74 20.81
C GLN A 16 -4.10 3.44 20.20
N HIS A 17 -3.04 2.70 19.86
CA HIS A 17 -1.87 3.25 19.18
C HIS A 17 -2.22 3.86 17.82
N LEU A 18 -3.00 3.15 16.99
CA LEU A 18 -3.49 3.68 15.71
C LEU A 18 -4.31 4.96 15.91
N HIS A 19 -5.16 5.02 16.92
CA HIS A 19 -5.97 6.20 17.23
C HIS A 19 -5.12 7.40 17.69
N GLU A 20 -4.16 7.17 18.59
CA GLU A 20 -3.35 8.23 19.22
C GLU A 20 -2.23 8.73 18.29
N GLU A 21 -1.53 7.81 17.61
CA GLU A 21 -0.36 8.12 16.79
C GLU A 21 -0.68 8.25 15.29
N GLY A 22 -1.84 7.75 14.85
CA GLY A 22 -2.30 7.85 13.45
C GLY A 22 -1.77 6.74 12.54
N PHE A 23 -1.04 5.77 13.09
CA PHE A 23 -0.50 4.61 12.36
C PHE A 23 -0.22 3.44 13.32
N VAL A 24 -0.01 2.24 12.78
CA VAL A 24 0.45 1.06 13.52
C VAL A 24 1.04 0.01 12.56
N VAL A 25 1.89 -0.89 13.07
CA VAL A 25 2.31 -2.10 12.36
C VAL A 25 1.80 -3.32 13.12
N LEU A 26 1.00 -4.16 12.46
CA LEU A 26 0.54 -5.43 13.02
C LEU A 26 1.45 -6.56 12.55
N ALA A 27 2.03 -7.26 13.52
CA ALA A 27 3.00 -8.32 13.33
C ALA A 27 2.34 -9.60 12.83
N GLY A 28 2.90 -10.21 11.78
CA GLY A 28 2.55 -11.57 11.35
C GLY A 28 1.09 -11.75 10.96
N VAL A 29 0.48 -10.73 10.35
CA VAL A 29 -0.91 -10.78 9.87
C VAL A 29 -1.08 -11.81 8.76
N LEU A 30 -0.03 -12.02 7.95
CA LEU A 30 0.13 -13.19 7.10
C LEU A 30 1.16 -14.12 7.75
N SER A 31 0.85 -15.41 7.73
CA SER A 31 1.80 -16.48 8.06
C SER A 31 2.94 -16.55 7.03
N PRO A 32 4.10 -17.15 7.37
CA PRO A 32 5.19 -17.35 6.41
C PRO A 32 4.76 -18.09 5.13
N GLU A 33 3.86 -19.07 5.26
CA GLU A 33 3.31 -19.80 4.11
C GLU A 33 2.47 -18.89 3.22
N GLU A 34 1.59 -18.06 3.79
CA GLU A 34 0.81 -17.08 3.02
C GLU A 34 1.70 -16.04 2.34
N VAL A 35 2.78 -15.61 2.99
CA VAL A 35 3.78 -14.72 2.39
C VAL A 35 4.44 -15.38 1.18
N ASP A 36 4.83 -16.64 1.28
CA ASP A 36 5.50 -17.36 0.19
C ASP A 36 4.56 -17.62 -0.99
N VAL A 37 3.31 -18.03 -0.73
CA VAL A 37 2.28 -18.15 -1.77
C VAL A 37 2.01 -16.80 -2.44
N GLY A 38 1.88 -15.74 -1.65
CA GLY A 38 1.67 -14.38 -2.16
C GLY A 38 2.81 -13.91 -3.06
N LYS A 39 4.07 -14.15 -2.68
CA LYS A 39 5.24 -13.86 -3.51
C LYS A 39 5.22 -14.65 -4.82
N ASP A 40 4.89 -15.94 -4.74
CA ASP A 40 4.92 -16.82 -5.90
C ASP A 40 3.88 -16.43 -6.97
N LEU A 41 2.65 -16.16 -6.53
CA LEU A 41 1.58 -15.68 -7.39
C LEU A 41 1.92 -14.31 -7.98
N LEU A 42 2.38 -13.36 -7.17
CA LEU A 42 2.73 -12.02 -7.66
C LEU A 42 3.87 -12.05 -8.67
N TRP A 43 4.88 -12.89 -8.46
CA TRP A 43 5.92 -13.05 -9.47
C TRP A 43 5.37 -13.72 -10.73
N THR A 44 4.49 -14.71 -10.63
CA THR A 44 3.84 -15.31 -11.80
C THR A 44 3.10 -14.25 -12.62
N ASP A 45 2.37 -13.36 -11.94
CA ASP A 45 1.66 -12.24 -12.56
C ASP A 45 2.63 -11.26 -13.25
N LEU A 46 3.75 -10.94 -12.58
CA LEU A 46 4.79 -10.06 -13.13
C LEU A 46 5.49 -10.67 -14.36
N GLU A 47 5.83 -11.95 -14.31
CA GLU A 47 6.47 -12.67 -15.39
C GLU A 47 5.54 -12.72 -16.62
N ALA A 48 4.25 -12.99 -16.41
CA ALA A 48 3.24 -12.96 -17.45
C ALA A 48 3.02 -11.55 -18.05
N ALA A 49 2.92 -10.52 -17.19
CA ALA A 49 2.62 -9.16 -17.62
C ALA A 49 3.79 -8.47 -18.34
N TYR A 50 5.04 -8.79 -17.97
CA TYR A 50 6.23 -8.06 -18.44
C TYR A 50 7.22 -8.90 -19.23
N GLY A 51 7.07 -10.23 -19.29
CA GLY A 51 8.03 -11.13 -19.93
C GLY A 51 9.40 -11.12 -19.25
N ILE A 52 9.43 -10.85 -17.94
CA ILE A 52 10.61 -10.94 -17.08
C ILE A 52 10.67 -12.32 -16.42
N SER A 53 11.76 -12.62 -15.71
CA SER A 53 11.89 -13.84 -14.91
C SER A 53 12.54 -13.53 -13.56
N ARG A 54 11.97 -14.07 -12.48
CA ARG A 54 12.56 -13.99 -11.13
C ARG A 54 13.89 -14.73 -11.03
N GLU A 55 14.08 -15.75 -11.86
CA GLU A 55 15.30 -16.57 -11.92
C GLU A 55 16.41 -15.90 -12.76
N SER A 56 16.07 -14.85 -13.52
CA SER A 56 17.01 -14.12 -14.37
C SER A 56 16.93 -12.61 -14.11
N PRO A 57 17.66 -12.09 -13.10
CA PRO A 57 17.68 -10.65 -12.78
C PRO A 57 18.13 -9.76 -13.94
N GLU A 58 18.88 -10.29 -14.90
CA GLU A 58 19.24 -9.60 -16.15
C GLU A 58 18.02 -9.20 -16.97
N SER A 59 16.93 -9.99 -16.94
CA SER A 59 15.67 -9.65 -17.59
C SER A 59 15.04 -8.37 -17.02
N TRP A 60 15.32 -8.01 -15.76
CA TRP A 60 14.73 -6.86 -15.08
C TRP A 60 15.24 -5.51 -15.61
N LYS A 61 16.33 -5.51 -16.40
CA LYS A 61 16.83 -4.31 -17.10
C LYS A 61 15.82 -3.82 -18.15
N LYS A 62 15.04 -4.73 -18.73
CA LYS A 62 14.01 -4.41 -19.73
C LYS A 62 12.63 -4.16 -19.12
N TRP A 63 12.46 -4.37 -17.82
CA TRP A 63 11.19 -4.17 -17.13
C TRP A 63 10.82 -2.68 -17.09
N PRO A 64 9.72 -2.25 -17.74
CA PRO A 64 9.27 -0.85 -17.72
C PRO A 64 8.59 -0.49 -16.39
N LEU A 65 9.26 -0.74 -15.26
CA LEU A 65 8.76 -0.40 -13.94
C LEU A 65 8.94 1.09 -13.65
N SER A 66 7.87 1.75 -13.18
CA SER A 66 7.90 3.15 -12.76
C SER A 66 8.98 3.40 -11.71
N LYS A 67 9.64 4.55 -11.75
CA LYS A 67 10.57 4.97 -10.68
C LYS A 67 9.89 5.17 -9.33
N THR A 68 8.58 5.46 -9.31
CA THR A 68 7.79 5.48 -8.08
C THR A 68 7.59 4.09 -7.48
N GLY A 69 7.76 3.04 -8.28
CA GLY A 69 7.46 1.67 -7.91
C GLY A 69 5.98 1.30 -7.97
N LEU A 70 5.09 2.27 -8.22
CA LEU A 70 3.66 2.00 -8.40
C LEU A 70 3.44 1.10 -9.61
N ASN A 71 2.77 -0.02 -9.37
CA ASN A 71 2.39 -0.99 -10.39
C ASN A 71 0.87 -1.18 -10.39
N THR A 72 0.25 -0.80 -11.51
CA THR A 72 -1.20 -0.92 -11.74
C THR A 72 -1.56 -2.02 -12.74
N MET A 73 -0.55 -2.75 -13.25
CA MET A 73 -0.73 -3.73 -14.31
C MET A 73 -1.24 -5.08 -13.78
N ILE A 74 -0.89 -5.44 -12.55
CA ILE A 74 -1.25 -6.75 -11.98
C ILE A 74 -2.22 -6.63 -10.79
N THR A 75 -2.93 -5.50 -10.70
CA THR A 75 -3.80 -5.20 -9.55
C THR A 75 -5.07 -6.02 -9.50
N GLN A 76 -5.46 -6.67 -10.60
CA GLN A 76 -6.63 -7.54 -10.67
C GLN A 76 -6.26 -9.01 -10.94
N ASP A 77 -4.97 -9.33 -10.83
CA ASP A 77 -4.43 -10.66 -11.10
C ASP A 77 -4.43 -11.50 -9.80
N PRO A 78 -4.26 -12.84 -9.91
CA PRO A 78 -4.39 -13.76 -8.78
C PRO A 78 -3.57 -13.39 -7.53
N GLY A 79 -2.33 -12.93 -7.69
CA GLY A 79 -1.46 -12.61 -6.55
C GLY A 79 -1.96 -11.42 -5.73
N ALA A 80 -2.46 -10.37 -6.38
CA ALA A 80 -3.02 -9.21 -5.69
C ALA A 80 -4.30 -9.59 -4.93
N TRP A 81 -5.17 -10.39 -5.54
CA TRP A 81 -6.41 -10.88 -4.91
C TRP A 81 -6.19 -11.89 -3.80
N TYR A 82 -5.16 -12.73 -3.92
CA TYR A 82 -4.74 -13.63 -2.86
C TYR A 82 -4.37 -12.84 -1.61
N VAL A 83 -3.43 -11.89 -1.73
CA VAL A 83 -2.97 -11.10 -0.59
C VAL A 83 -4.10 -10.30 0.04
N ARG A 84 -4.92 -9.59 -0.76
CA ARG A 84 -6.07 -8.83 -0.24
C ARG A 84 -7.08 -9.68 0.54
N ALA A 85 -7.19 -10.97 0.22
CA ALA A 85 -8.14 -11.88 0.84
C ALA A 85 -7.56 -12.68 2.02
N CYS A 86 -6.30 -12.48 2.39
CA CYS A 86 -5.70 -13.12 3.57
C CYS A 86 -6.54 -12.80 4.82
N PRO A 87 -6.98 -13.82 5.60
CA PRO A 87 -7.92 -13.63 6.70
C PRO A 87 -7.44 -12.65 7.78
N GLY A 88 -6.14 -12.65 8.10
CA GLY A 88 -5.58 -11.73 9.08
C GLY A 88 -5.82 -10.27 8.73
N ILE A 89 -5.74 -9.91 7.44
CA ILE A 89 -6.00 -8.55 6.98
C ILE A 89 -7.47 -8.19 7.22
N LYS A 90 -8.39 -9.06 6.77
CA LYS A 90 -9.82 -8.85 6.96
C LYS A 90 -10.18 -8.69 8.43
N ASN A 91 -9.59 -9.51 9.31
CA ASN A 91 -9.80 -9.45 10.75
C ASN A 91 -9.35 -8.11 11.33
N ALA A 92 -8.15 -7.63 10.97
CA ALA A 92 -7.66 -6.33 11.43
C ALA A 92 -8.59 -5.18 11.02
N PHE A 93 -9.04 -5.14 9.76
CA PHE A 93 -9.99 -4.11 9.32
C PHE A 93 -11.38 -4.28 9.93
N ALA A 94 -11.82 -5.52 10.21
CA ALA A 94 -13.10 -5.75 10.87
C ALA A 94 -13.11 -5.19 12.29
N GLU A 95 -11.99 -5.29 13.00
CA GLU A 95 -11.78 -4.65 14.30
C GLU A 95 -11.78 -3.11 14.21
N ILE A 96 -11.13 -2.52 13.20
CA ILE A 96 -11.14 -1.06 13.00
C ILE A 96 -12.57 -0.55 12.81
N TRP A 97 -13.35 -1.24 11.98
CA TRP A 97 -14.67 -0.76 11.56
C TRP A 97 -15.84 -1.36 12.35
N GLN A 98 -15.57 -2.28 13.27
CA GLN A 98 -16.57 -3.03 14.01
C GLN A 98 -17.61 -3.69 13.06
N SER A 99 -17.13 -4.24 11.94
CA SER A 99 -17.96 -4.83 10.89
C SER A 99 -17.23 -5.95 10.13
N SER A 100 -17.89 -7.09 9.93
CA SER A 100 -17.37 -8.21 9.14
C SER A 100 -17.65 -8.10 7.64
N GLU A 101 -18.63 -7.25 7.27
CA GLU A 101 -19.09 -7.05 5.90
C GLU A 101 -18.27 -5.93 5.25
N LEU A 102 -17.08 -6.29 4.79
CA LEU A 102 -16.09 -5.36 4.26
C LEU A 102 -15.95 -5.46 2.73
N ILE A 103 -15.61 -4.34 2.11
CA ILE A 103 -15.12 -4.27 0.73
C ILE A 103 -13.67 -3.76 0.72
N VAL A 104 -12.86 -4.20 -0.24
CA VAL A 104 -11.41 -3.95 -0.28
C VAL A 104 -11.00 -2.92 -1.33
N SER A 105 -9.92 -2.17 -1.10
CA SER A 105 -9.34 -1.31 -2.14
C SER A 105 -8.81 -2.16 -3.28
N MET A 106 -9.02 -1.70 -4.51
CA MET A 106 -8.50 -2.33 -5.73
C MET A 106 -7.33 -1.49 -6.26
N ASP A 107 -6.38 -1.24 -5.37
CA ASP A 107 -5.31 -0.26 -5.51
C ASP A 107 -3.99 -0.92 -5.97
N ALA A 108 -2.97 -0.10 -6.23
CA ALA A 108 -1.69 -0.46 -6.82
C ALA A 108 -0.80 -1.33 -5.92
N LEU A 109 0.18 -1.98 -6.53
CA LEU A 109 1.30 -2.58 -5.82
C LEU A 109 2.46 -1.60 -5.77
N ILE A 110 3.34 -1.74 -4.78
CA ILE A 110 4.58 -0.97 -4.65
C ILE A 110 5.76 -1.94 -4.81
N ILE A 111 6.53 -1.74 -5.87
CA ILE A 111 7.61 -2.64 -6.28
C ILE A 111 8.87 -1.83 -6.54
N TRP A 112 9.97 -2.16 -5.88
CA TRP A 112 11.28 -1.61 -6.20
C TRP A 112 12.28 -2.71 -6.53
N ARG A 113 13.03 -2.48 -7.61
CA ARG A 113 14.22 -3.26 -7.93
C ARG A 113 15.34 -2.93 -6.93
N PRO A 114 16.27 -3.87 -6.68
CA PRO A 114 17.42 -3.63 -5.80
C PRO A 114 18.40 -2.64 -6.44
N TRP A 115 18.23 -1.35 -6.18
CA TRP A 115 19.04 -0.28 -6.79
C TRP A 115 20.53 -0.31 -6.40
N TRP A 116 20.88 -1.06 -5.35
CA TRP A 116 22.27 -1.35 -5.02
C TRP A 116 22.95 -2.30 -6.02
N LEU A 117 22.20 -2.95 -6.91
CA LEU A 117 22.75 -3.74 -8.03
C LEU A 117 22.89 -2.92 -9.31
N ASP A 118 22.00 -1.96 -9.53
CA ASP A 118 22.03 -1.05 -10.68
C ASP A 118 21.50 0.33 -10.27
N ALA A 119 22.36 1.34 -10.30
CA ALA A 119 22.03 2.71 -9.91
C ALA A 119 20.89 3.31 -10.71
N THR A 120 20.66 2.84 -11.95
CA THR A 120 19.53 3.31 -12.78
C THR A 120 18.18 2.90 -12.22
N TRP A 121 18.15 1.92 -11.32
CA TRP A 121 16.95 1.46 -10.62
C TRP A 121 16.65 2.23 -9.33
N LEU A 122 17.46 3.26 -8.99
CA LEU A 122 17.19 4.10 -7.82
C LEU A 122 15.76 4.68 -7.92
N PRO A 123 14.87 4.33 -6.96
CA PRO A 123 13.50 4.80 -6.99
C PRO A 123 13.42 6.29 -6.65
N CYS A 124 12.31 6.92 -7.05
CA CYS A 124 11.89 8.20 -6.51
C CYS A 124 10.60 7.99 -5.71
N THR A 125 10.36 8.85 -4.73
CA THR A 125 9.14 8.81 -3.94
C THR A 125 8.35 10.07 -4.18
N GLU A 126 7.05 10.00 -3.96
CA GLU A 126 6.08 11.08 -4.04
C GLU A 126 6.26 12.15 -2.96
N GLY A 127 7.09 11.84 -1.94
CA GLY A 127 7.36 12.70 -0.79
C GLY A 127 6.22 12.71 0.22
N LEU A 128 6.37 13.47 1.29
CA LEU A 128 5.33 13.58 2.33
C LEU A 128 4.10 14.32 1.79
N HIS A 129 2.95 13.67 1.92
CA HIS A 129 1.65 14.11 1.40
C HIS A 129 0.52 13.64 2.33
N LEU A 130 -0.70 14.03 1.96
CA LEU A 130 -1.92 13.42 2.47
C LEU A 130 -2.74 12.89 1.30
N ASP A 131 -3.53 11.89 1.61
CA ASP A 131 -4.48 11.26 0.72
C ASP A 131 -5.93 11.52 1.13
N GLN A 132 -6.12 12.32 2.18
CA GLN A 132 -7.41 12.82 2.61
C GLN A 132 -7.29 14.30 2.93
N ASN A 133 -7.95 15.13 2.13
CA ASN A 133 -7.80 16.58 2.25
C ASN A 133 -8.52 17.12 3.49
N PRO A 134 -7.82 17.79 4.42
CA PRO A 134 -8.39 18.24 5.68
C PRO A 134 -9.45 19.36 5.52
N PHE A 135 -9.52 20.03 4.36
CA PHE A 135 -10.53 21.05 4.10
C PHE A 135 -11.87 20.47 3.70
N SER A 136 -11.88 19.39 2.93
CA SER A 136 -13.10 18.76 2.39
C SER A 136 -13.53 17.53 3.17
N LYS A 137 -12.58 16.80 3.77
CA LYS A 137 -12.78 15.54 4.51
C LYS A 137 -12.07 15.61 5.87
N PRO A 138 -12.63 16.32 6.86
CA PRO A 138 -11.97 16.49 8.16
C PRO A 138 -12.01 15.23 9.05
N ASP A 139 -13.01 14.37 8.87
CA ASP A 139 -13.25 13.19 9.70
C ASP A 139 -12.64 11.93 9.10
N LEU A 140 -12.49 10.84 9.86
CA LEU A 140 -11.84 9.62 9.35
C LEU A 140 -12.66 8.99 8.21
N GLU A 141 -12.15 9.03 6.98
CA GLU A 141 -12.81 8.38 5.84
C GLU A 141 -12.30 6.96 5.61
N THR A 142 -10.98 6.75 5.72
CA THR A 142 -10.36 5.46 5.47
C THR A 142 -9.11 5.30 6.32
N VAL A 143 -8.88 4.07 6.79
CA VAL A 143 -7.56 3.62 7.23
C VAL A 143 -6.93 2.93 6.04
N GLN A 144 -5.81 3.46 5.57
CA GLN A 144 -5.03 2.82 4.53
C GLN A 144 -4.14 1.74 5.12
N GLY A 145 -3.66 0.86 4.25
CA GLY A 145 -2.71 -0.15 4.65
C GLY A 145 -1.86 -0.66 3.50
N MET A 146 -0.79 -1.36 3.87
CA MET A 146 0.00 -2.14 2.94
C MET A 146 0.58 -3.37 3.63
N VAL A 147 0.74 -4.45 2.87
CA VAL A 147 1.41 -5.68 3.31
C VAL A 147 2.75 -5.79 2.60
N PRO A 148 3.87 -5.54 3.28
CA PRO A 148 5.19 -5.85 2.75
C PRO A 148 5.39 -7.37 2.67
N LEU A 149 5.81 -7.86 1.51
CA LEU A 149 6.29 -9.23 1.33
C LEU A 149 7.82 -9.31 1.34
N MET A 150 8.49 -8.17 1.40
CA MET A 150 9.93 -8.03 1.62
C MET A 150 10.17 -7.21 2.88
N HIS A 151 11.33 -7.39 3.52
CA HIS A 151 11.71 -6.64 4.71
C HIS A 151 11.75 -5.14 4.44
N VAL A 152 11.12 -4.36 5.30
CA VAL A 152 11.23 -2.90 5.33
C VAL A 152 12.23 -2.52 6.41
N THR A 153 13.38 -2.00 5.99
CA THR A 153 14.51 -1.65 6.83
C THR A 153 15.03 -0.28 6.45
N ALA A 154 15.95 0.28 7.25
CA ALA A 154 16.67 1.50 6.88
C ALA A 154 17.37 1.40 5.51
N ALA A 155 17.83 0.21 5.12
CA ALA A 155 18.50 -0.02 3.84
C ALA A 155 17.54 -0.10 2.65
N THR A 156 16.35 -0.70 2.84
CA THR A 156 15.37 -0.94 1.76
C THR A 156 14.33 0.16 1.62
N GLY A 157 14.11 0.95 2.68
CA GLY A 157 13.08 1.99 2.68
C GLY A 157 11.67 1.43 2.62
N GLY A 158 10.68 2.31 2.70
CA GLY A 158 9.32 1.92 3.05
C GLY A 158 8.36 3.09 3.14
N LEU A 159 7.30 2.91 3.91
CA LEU A 159 6.41 3.99 4.32
C LEU A 159 7.06 4.77 5.45
N GLU A 160 7.12 6.09 5.30
CA GLU A 160 7.34 7.01 6.41
C GLU A 160 6.06 7.75 6.77
N VAL A 161 5.92 8.10 8.05
CA VAL A 161 4.75 8.79 8.61
C VAL A 161 5.20 9.90 9.55
N VAL A 162 4.38 10.93 9.70
CA VAL A 162 4.51 11.96 10.73
C VAL A 162 3.49 11.66 11.84
N PRO A 163 3.92 11.16 13.01
CA PRO A 163 2.99 10.80 14.09
C PRO A 163 2.07 11.96 14.48
N ARG A 164 0.82 11.62 14.85
CA ARG A 164 -0.20 12.56 15.35
C ARG A 164 -0.60 13.69 14.39
N SER A 165 -0.17 13.63 13.13
CA SER A 165 -0.51 14.64 12.12
C SER A 165 -1.99 14.58 11.67
N HIS A 166 -2.71 13.51 12.02
CA HIS A 166 -4.16 13.35 11.81
C HIS A 166 -5.03 14.08 12.84
N THR A 167 -4.44 14.52 13.97
CA THR A 167 -5.16 15.18 15.08
C THR A 167 -5.85 16.47 14.64
N ALA A 168 -6.86 16.90 15.40
CA ALA A 168 -7.61 18.12 15.07
C ALA A 168 -6.69 19.35 15.05
N GLU A 169 -5.79 19.45 16.03
CA GLU A 169 -4.82 20.52 16.18
C GLU A 169 -3.82 20.52 15.01
N ALA A 170 -3.24 19.37 14.67
CA ALA A 170 -2.29 19.26 13.57
C ALA A 170 -2.93 19.60 12.22
N LYS A 171 -4.16 19.12 11.95
CA LYS A 171 -4.90 19.47 10.74
C LYS A 171 -5.25 20.95 10.68
N ALA A 172 -5.63 21.56 11.81
CA ALA A 172 -5.91 23.00 11.86
C ALA A 172 -4.65 23.82 11.52
N GLN A 173 -3.48 23.42 12.03
CA GLN A 173 -2.20 24.04 11.69
C GLN A 173 -1.86 23.82 10.20
N LEU A 174 -2.04 22.60 9.70
CA LEU A 174 -1.79 22.26 8.30
C LEU A 174 -2.67 23.09 7.35
N CYS A 175 -3.94 23.30 7.67
CA CYS A 175 -4.83 24.17 6.90
C CYS A 175 -4.37 25.64 6.89
N GLN A 176 -3.76 26.13 7.97
CA GLN A 176 -3.18 27.48 8.00
C GLN A 176 -1.90 27.57 7.18
N ASP A 177 -1.06 26.54 7.26
CA ASP A 177 0.22 26.47 6.57
C ASP A 177 0.08 26.27 5.05
N PHE A 178 -0.98 25.56 4.63
CA PHE A 178 -1.22 25.16 3.26
C PHE A 178 -2.64 25.55 2.78
N PRO A 179 -2.98 26.85 2.77
CA PRO A 179 -4.34 27.31 2.45
C PRO A 179 -4.77 26.99 1.00
N HIS A 180 -3.81 26.77 0.09
CA HIS A 180 -4.08 26.39 -1.30
C HIS A 180 -4.70 25.00 -1.44
N LEU A 181 -4.52 24.10 -0.45
CA LEU A 181 -5.13 22.77 -0.46
C LEU A 181 -6.66 22.83 -0.41
N ARG A 182 -7.25 23.97 0.01
CA ARG A 182 -8.71 24.20 -0.05
C ARG A 182 -9.28 24.01 -1.45
N SER A 183 -8.48 24.24 -2.49
CA SER A 183 -8.86 24.07 -3.90
C SER A 183 -8.33 22.77 -4.53
N CYS A 184 -7.68 21.91 -3.74
CA CYS A 184 -7.14 20.63 -4.20
C CYS A 184 -8.12 19.48 -3.95
N GLY A 185 -7.89 18.35 -4.63
CA GLY A 185 -8.54 17.08 -4.29
C GLY A 185 -7.91 16.44 -3.06
N ASP A 186 -8.11 15.13 -2.94
CA ASP A 186 -7.59 14.34 -1.81
C ASP A 186 -6.07 14.20 -1.80
N TRP A 187 -5.44 14.23 -2.98
CA TRP A 187 -3.98 14.23 -3.10
C TRP A 187 -3.39 15.60 -2.73
N CYS A 188 -2.72 15.66 -1.58
CA CYS A 188 -2.16 16.89 -0.99
C CYS A 188 -0.64 16.78 -0.77
N PRO A 189 0.19 17.00 -1.80
CA PRO A 189 1.65 16.97 -1.64
C PRO A 189 2.13 18.20 -0.86
N LEU A 190 2.93 17.98 0.18
CA LEU A 190 3.31 19.06 1.10
C LEU A 190 4.65 19.71 0.77
N PHE A 191 5.52 19.02 0.02
CA PHE A 191 6.87 19.49 -0.35
C PHE A 191 7.66 20.08 0.84
N ARG A 192 7.41 19.56 2.04
CA ARG A 192 7.97 20.00 3.32
C ARG A 192 8.59 18.78 4.01
N ARG A 193 9.74 18.99 4.66
CA ARG A 193 10.34 18.00 5.56
C ARG A 193 9.74 18.14 6.95
N TYR A 194 9.51 17.01 7.59
CA TYR A 194 9.07 16.90 8.97
C TYR A 194 10.16 16.17 9.75
N GLU A 195 10.71 16.80 10.79
CA GLU A 195 11.86 16.25 11.54
C GLU A 195 11.49 14.98 12.32
N ASP A 196 10.21 14.86 12.68
CA ASP A 196 9.58 13.74 13.34
C ASP A 196 9.06 12.66 12.38
N ALA A 197 9.27 12.82 11.06
CA ALA A 197 8.93 11.79 10.09
C ALA A 197 9.76 10.52 10.33
N MET A 198 9.09 9.39 10.55
CA MET A 198 9.72 8.12 10.87
C MET A 198 9.43 7.06 9.81
N LEU A 199 10.47 6.31 9.42
CA LEU A 199 10.33 5.11 8.61
C LEU A 199 9.76 3.97 9.47
N LEU A 200 8.69 3.34 9.01
CA LEU A 200 8.10 2.18 9.66
C LEU A 200 8.80 0.90 9.18
N HIS A 201 9.58 0.29 10.07
CA HIS A 201 10.17 -1.02 9.82
C HIS A 201 9.08 -2.09 9.93
N ALA A 202 9.16 -3.10 9.05
CA ALA A 202 8.17 -4.16 8.96
C ALA A 202 8.82 -5.44 8.43
N GLU A 203 8.35 -6.58 8.93
CA GLU A 203 8.72 -7.90 8.48
C GLU A 203 7.79 -8.35 7.34
N PRO A 204 8.22 -9.28 6.46
CA PRO A 204 7.33 -9.89 5.49
C PRO A 204 6.07 -10.49 6.15
N GLY A 205 4.89 -10.08 5.68
CA GLY A 205 3.60 -10.53 6.21
C GLY A 205 3.03 -9.67 7.34
N ASP A 206 3.75 -8.64 7.78
CA ASP A 206 3.15 -7.61 8.63
C ASP A 206 2.11 -6.79 7.85
N LEU A 207 1.15 -6.20 8.56
CA LEU A 207 0.21 -5.22 8.01
C LEU A 207 0.54 -3.84 8.58
N VAL A 208 1.00 -2.94 7.72
CA VAL A 208 1.22 -1.53 8.07
C VAL A 208 -0.09 -0.78 7.83
N LEU A 209 -0.58 -0.04 8.83
CA LEU A 209 -1.85 0.70 8.78
C LEU A 209 -1.63 2.16 9.14
N TRP A 210 -2.36 3.07 8.49
CA TRP A 210 -2.37 4.49 8.86
C TRP A 210 -3.72 5.14 8.54
N ASP A 211 -4.11 6.09 9.37
CA ASP A 211 -5.23 6.99 9.11
C ASP A 211 -4.93 7.80 7.85
N SER A 212 -5.85 7.89 6.88
CA SER A 212 -5.62 8.66 5.64
C SER A 212 -5.30 10.15 5.87
N ARG A 213 -5.59 10.68 7.07
CA ARG A 213 -5.25 12.04 7.51
C ARG A 213 -3.85 12.18 8.09
N THR A 214 -3.16 11.07 8.34
CA THR A 214 -1.75 11.08 8.77
C THR A 214 -0.88 11.44 7.58
N ILE A 215 0.00 12.43 7.73
CA ILE A 215 1.00 12.78 6.72
C ILE A 215 1.92 11.58 6.54
N HIS A 216 2.07 11.12 5.30
CA HIS A 216 2.86 9.94 4.98
C HIS A 216 3.51 10.08 3.61
N GLY A 217 4.41 9.15 3.28
CA GLY A 217 5.03 9.06 1.97
C GLY A 217 6.04 7.93 1.88
N GLY A 218 6.55 7.67 0.68
CA GLY A 218 7.67 6.77 0.48
C GLY A 218 9.00 7.38 0.94
N ARG A 219 9.81 6.59 1.63
CA ARG A 219 11.23 6.89 1.90
C ARG A 219 12.12 5.86 1.21
N VAL A 220 13.06 6.32 0.39
CA VAL A 220 14.10 5.46 -0.19
C VAL A 220 15.14 5.14 0.89
N GLY A 221 15.50 3.87 1.04
CA GLY A 221 16.48 3.43 2.04
C GLY A 221 17.91 3.85 1.70
N ASN A 222 18.80 3.71 2.66
CA ASN A 222 20.23 4.05 2.53
C ASN A 222 21.09 2.89 1.98
N GLY A 223 20.49 1.84 1.41
CA GLY A 223 21.22 0.72 0.81
C GLY A 223 22.20 1.20 -0.27
N HIS A 224 23.48 0.83 -0.12
CA HIS A 224 24.57 1.28 -0.98
C HIS A 224 24.92 0.25 -2.06
N ILE A 225 25.34 0.76 -3.23
CA ILE A 225 25.88 -0.06 -4.32
C ILE A 225 27.15 -0.77 -3.86
N GLY A 226 27.21 -2.08 -4.02
CA GLY A 226 28.42 -2.87 -3.74
C GLY A 226 28.61 -3.38 -2.30
N GLN A 227 27.65 -3.17 -1.38
CA GLN A 227 27.69 -3.73 -0.01
C GLN A 227 27.24 -5.19 0.10
N VAL A 228 27.02 -5.89 -1.02
CA VAL A 228 26.80 -7.33 -0.98
C VAL A 228 28.17 -8.00 -0.99
N ASP A 229 28.72 -8.23 0.21
CA ASP A 229 30.01 -8.92 0.43
C ASP A 229 30.06 -10.32 -0.22
N ALA A 230 28.89 -10.85 -0.59
CA ALA A 230 28.72 -11.91 -1.57
C ALA A 230 27.52 -11.57 -2.45
N VAL A 231 27.61 -11.77 -3.77
CA VAL A 231 26.41 -11.80 -4.63
C VAL A 231 25.49 -12.87 -4.04
N PRO A 232 24.29 -12.53 -3.54
CA PRO A 232 23.39 -13.52 -3.00
C PRO A 232 23.09 -14.55 -4.09
N GLN A 233 23.06 -15.84 -3.75
CA GLN A 233 22.72 -16.90 -4.71
C GLN A 233 21.36 -16.65 -5.40
N THR A 234 20.48 -15.87 -4.75
CA THR A 234 19.20 -15.39 -5.28
C THR A 234 19.06 -13.88 -5.10
N VAL A 235 18.86 -13.15 -6.20
CA VAL A 235 18.56 -11.71 -6.17
C VAL A 235 17.06 -11.53 -5.95
N ASN A 236 16.69 -10.76 -4.93
CA ASN A 236 15.31 -10.42 -4.65
C ASN A 236 14.99 -8.96 -4.99
N LEU A 237 13.70 -8.64 -5.12
CA LEU A 237 13.22 -7.25 -5.17
C LEU A 237 13.58 -6.54 -3.86
N ALA A 238 13.88 -5.23 -3.94
CA ALA A 238 14.07 -4.41 -2.74
C ALA A 238 12.75 -4.22 -1.99
N ARG A 239 11.65 -4.09 -2.73
CA ARG A 239 10.30 -4.01 -2.20
C ARG A 239 9.33 -4.75 -3.10
N LEU A 240 8.40 -5.46 -2.45
CA LEU A 240 7.18 -5.98 -3.02
C LEU A 240 6.12 -5.80 -1.93
N SER A 241 5.17 -4.90 -2.15
CA SER A 241 4.10 -4.63 -1.20
C SER A 241 2.77 -4.51 -1.93
N VAL A 242 1.71 -5.07 -1.35
CA VAL A 242 0.34 -4.91 -1.84
C VAL A 242 -0.34 -3.87 -0.96
N THR A 243 -0.86 -2.80 -1.56
CA THR A 243 -1.68 -1.83 -0.83
C THR A 243 -3.07 -2.44 -0.56
N VAL A 244 -3.60 -2.18 0.61
CA VAL A 244 -4.88 -2.72 1.05
C VAL A 244 -5.54 -1.77 2.04
N ALA A 245 -6.77 -1.41 1.75
CA ALA A 245 -7.65 -0.75 2.69
C ALA A 245 -9.00 -1.46 2.62
N MET A 246 -9.73 -1.51 3.72
CA MET A 246 -11.08 -2.01 3.72
C MET A 246 -11.99 -1.04 4.44
N VAL A 247 -13.27 -1.05 4.07
CA VAL A 247 -14.33 -0.29 4.75
C VAL A 247 -15.61 -1.14 4.75
N PRO A 248 -16.57 -0.87 5.67
CA PRO A 248 -17.87 -1.51 5.63
C PRO A 248 -18.55 -1.33 4.27
N ARG A 249 -19.11 -2.41 3.74
CA ARG A 249 -19.83 -2.44 2.46
C ARG A 249 -20.93 -1.39 2.39
N GLU A 250 -21.62 -1.14 3.51
CA GLU A 250 -22.70 -0.15 3.63
C GLU A 250 -22.24 1.30 3.41
N ARG A 251 -20.94 1.59 3.49
CA ARG A 251 -20.40 2.93 3.14
C ARG A 251 -20.41 3.20 1.63
N ALA A 252 -20.49 2.17 0.80
CA ALA A 252 -20.50 2.30 -0.65
C ALA A 252 -21.93 2.37 -1.19
N ALA A 253 -22.22 3.39 -2.00
CA ALA A 253 -23.47 3.44 -2.75
C ALA A 253 -23.57 2.25 -3.74
N PRO A 254 -24.79 1.78 -4.08
CA PRO A 254 -24.97 0.66 -5.02
C PRO A 254 -24.24 0.85 -6.37
N GLU A 255 -24.19 2.09 -6.87
CA GLU A 255 -23.50 2.45 -8.11
C GLU A 255 -21.98 2.29 -8.00
N VAL A 256 -21.42 2.54 -6.81
CA VAL A 256 -19.99 2.32 -6.53
C VAL A 256 -19.69 0.83 -6.52
N LEU A 257 -20.51 0.02 -5.85
CA LEU A 257 -20.36 -1.43 -5.85
C LEU A 257 -20.44 -2.01 -7.27
N GLU A 258 -21.36 -1.52 -8.09
CA GLU A 258 -21.45 -1.93 -9.49
C GLU A 258 -20.24 -1.46 -10.31
N ALA A 259 -19.80 -0.21 -10.15
CA ALA A 259 -18.62 0.30 -10.82
C ALA A 259 -17.36 -0.52 -10.50
N ARG A 260 -17.23 -0.96 -9.25
CA ARG A 260 -16.14 -1.81 -8.77
C ARG A 260 -16.15 -3.19 -9.43
N ARG A 261 -17.31 -3.87 -9.45
CA ARG A 261 -17.46 -5.15 -10.16
C ARG A 261 -17.13 -5.01 -11.65
N GLN A 262 -17.68 -3.99 -12.30
CA GLN A 262 -17.37 -3.71 -13.71
C GLN A 262 -15.89 -3.37 -13.93
N GLY A 263 -15.27 -2.72 -12.96
CA GLY A 263 -13.85 -2.39 -12.98
C GLY A 263 -12.97 -3.62 -12.86
N PHE A 264 -13.27 -4.53 -11.92
CA PHE A 264 -12.63 -5.83 -11.82
C PHE A 264 -12.70 -6.60 -13.14
N MET A 265 -13.90 -6.74 -13.73
CA MET A 265 -14.11 -7.41 -15.02
C MET A 265 -13.31 -6.80 -16.18
N LYS A 266 -12.87 -5.54 -16.06
CA LYS A 266 -12.14 -4.78 -17.08
C LYS A 266 -10.67 -4.56 -16.72
N GLY A 267 -10.16 -5.19 -15.65
CA GLY A 267 -8.79 -5.01 -15.18
C GLY A 267 -8.48 -3.59 -14.72
N ARG A 268 -9.46 -2.84 -14.20
CA ARG A 268 -9.27 -1.45 -13.76
C ARG A 268 -8.70 -1.39 -12.36
N THR A 269 -7.73 -0.50 -12.16
CA THR A 269 -7.28 -0.09 -10.83
C THR A 269 -8.15 1.05 -10.30
N PHE A 270 -8.38 1.07 -9.00
CA PHE A 270 -9.11 2.10 -8.23
C PHE A 270 -8.16 2.75 -7.21
N ASN A 271 -8.67 3.60 -6.35
CA ASN A 271 -7.90 4.22 -5.26
C ASN A 271 -7.96 3.39 -3.97
N HIS A 272 -7.32 3.92 -2.92
CA HIS A 272 -7.33 3.33 -1.58
C HIS A 272 -8.70 3.38 -0.90
N SER A 273 -9.65 4.21 -1.34
CA SER A 273 -10.97 4.39 -0.71
C SER A 273 -12.01 3.46 -1.32
N PRO A 274 -12.32 2.29 -0.73
CA PRO A 274 -13.09 1.27 -1.43
C PRO A 274 -14.55 1.70 -1.69
N HIS A 275 -15.06 2.65 -0.91
CA HIS A 275 -16.40 3.19 -1.01
C HIS A 275 -16.54 4.33 -2.04
N GLU A 276 -15.48 4.63 -2.79
CA GLU A 276 -15.49 5.61 -3.87
C GLU A 276 -15.20 4.93 -5.22
N ALA A 277 -15.94 5.29 -6.26
CA ALA A 277 -15.76 4.72 -7.61
C ALA A 277 -14.68 5.44 -8.44
N GLY A 278 -14.05 6.49 -7.91
CA GLY A 278 -13.08 7.32 -8.62
C GLY A 278 -11.69 6.69 -8.72
N SER A 279 -10.92 7.09 -9.74
CA SER A 279 -9.46 7.04 -9.62
C SER A 279 -9.01 8.12 -8.64
N SER A 280 -7.94 7.88 -7.88
CA SER A 280 -7.35 8.90 -7.02
C SER A 280 -7.11 10.18 -7.82
N SER A 281 -7.28 11.36 -7.21
CA SER A 281 -6.82 12.63 -7.79
C SER A 281 -5.28 12.75 -7.83
N GLY A 282 -4.57 11.75 -7.29
CA GLY A 282 -3.12 11.65 -7.23
C GLY A 282 -2.47 10.90 -8.39
N THR A 283 -1.48 10.08 -8.10
CA THR A 283 -0.56 9.50 -9.10
C THR A 283 -1.13 8.35 -9.92
N LEU A 284 -2.31 7.83 -9.57
CA LEU A 284 -2.93 6.69 -10.25
C LEU A 284 -4.00 7.14 -11.24
N ALA A 285 -3.76 6.88 -12.52
CA ALA A 285 -4.79 7.01 -13.55
C ALA A 285 -5.53 5.67 -13.74
N SER A 286 -6.85 5.64 -13.57
CA SER A 286 -7.64 4.44 -13.88
C SER A 286 -7.73 4.27 -15.40
N ARG A 287 -7.18 3.16 -15.90
CA ARG A 287 -7.28 2.76 -17.31
C ARG A 287 -7.65 1.29 -17.39
N SER A 288 -8.59 0.96 -18.27
CA SER A 288 -8.86 -0.43 -18.63
C SER A 288 -7.63 -1.03 -19.30
N GLN A 289 -7.32 -2.27 -18.98
CA GLN A 289 -6.23 -3.00 -19.61
C GLN A 289 -6.71 -3.68 -20.89
N LYS A 290 -5.96 -3.53 -21.99
CA LYS A 290 -6.33 -4.09 -23.31
C LYS A 290 -6.28 -5.62 -23.37
N HIS A 291 -5.53 -6.25 -22.47
CA HIS A 291 -5.26 -7.69 -22.46
C HIS A 291 -5.47 -8.30 -21.06
N HIS A 292 -6.51 -7.86 -20.35
CA HIS A 292 -6.86 -8.43 -19.05
C HIS A 292 -7.46 -9.83 -19.23
N SER A 293 -6.81 -10.84 -18.63
CA SER A 293 -7.43 -12.13 -18.40
C SER A 293 -8.19 -12.07 -17.09
N LEU A 294 -9.46 -12.46 -17.11
CA LEU A 294 -10.28 -12.39 -15.91
C LEU A 294 -9.79 -13.43 -14.89
N THR A 295 -9.42 -12.97 -13.70
CA THR A 295 -9.11 -13.83 -12.57
C THR A 295 -10.37 -14.52 -12.07
N GLU A 296 -10.33 -15.84 -11.87
CA GLU A 296 -11.40 -16.53 -11.15
C GLU A 296 -11.25 -16.29 -9.65
N LEU A 297 -12.20 -15.58 -9.06
CA LEU A 297 -12.22 -15.28 -7.63
C LEU A 297 -13.00 -16.36 -6.87
N SER A 298 -12.50 -16.72 -5.68
CA SER A 298 -13.25 -17.52 -4.71
C SER A 298 -14.48 -16.74 -4.19
N GLU A 299 -15.42 -17.43 -3.53
CA GLU A 299 -16.55 -16.75 -2.88
C GLU A 299 -16.12 -15.70 -1.85
N SER A 300 -15.06 -15.99 -1.08
CA SER A 300 -14.51 -15.04 -0.09
C SER A 300 -13.88 -13.81 -0.75
N GLN A 301 -13.25 -13.98 -1.91
CA GLN A 301 -12.71 -12.87 -2.70
C GLN A 301 -13.82 -12.05 -3.37
N LEU A 302 -14.84 -12.70 -3.93
CA LEU A 302 -16.01 -12.03 -4.49
C LEU A 302 -16.75 -11.20 -3.45
N ALA A 303 -16.80 -11.65 -2.19
CA ALA A 303 -17.38 -10.90 -1.08
C ALA A 303 -16.62 -9.60 -0.74
N LEU A 304 -15.41 -9.38 -1.27
CA LEU A 304 -14.64 -8.15 -1.07
C LEU A 304 -14.84 -7.10 -2.19
N LEU A 305 -15.55 -7.44 -3.28
CA LEU A 305 -15.91 -6.49 -4.34
C LEU A 305 -16.99 -5.51 -3.89
#